data_AF-A0A9P7ULE0-F1
#
_entry.id   AF-A0A9P7ULE0-F1
#
_cell.length_a   1.000
_cell.length_b   1.000
_cell.length_c   1.000
_cell.angle_alpha   90.00
_cell.angle_beta   90.00
_cell.angle_gamma   90.00
#
_symmetry.space_group_name_H-M   'P 1'
#
loop_
_entity.id
_entity.type
_entity.pdbx_description
1 polymer ?
#
loop_
_entity_poly.entity_id
_entity_poly.type
_entity_poly.pdbx_seq_one_letter_code
_entity_poly.pdbx_strand_id
1 'polypeptide(L)'
;MKLYQATSWRWSAMTNNTYYDDNNRIVYKVHTPFKFTNRTTTITKTRESEREHISNQAANPVASDRYEPGEEYDDHTDSSRSKRHKADTKSATSSIDVDEKRVSDWAEDVVDADESTPGNESVNGAASSSSLGSSSPRIFEYLAQIDWRVFASSKFRLGDGAEIEAKAFFRKEGWGPYGRHRVFTAKDGREYKWYLRLWYSELAVNNEGKTPVAKFNHKSIRGKRPSGYLEIFPAGEHMVDELFTTFIYIEKLRKEKERAAK
;
A
#
# COMPACT_ATOMS: atom_id res chain seq x y z
N MET A 1 -10.62 -3.13 7.87
CA MET A 1 -10.75 -1.66 7.69
C MET A 1 -10.99 -1.32 6.23
N LYS A 2 -11.38 -0.08 5.91
CA LYS A 2 -11.44 0.45 4.54
C LYS A 2 -10.62 1.72 4.39
N LEU A 3 -10.10 1.96 3.19
CA LEU A 3 -9.33 3.14 2.81
C LEU A 3 -10.02 3.86 1.63
N TYR A 4 -10.75 4.93 1.92
CA TYR A 4 -11.59 5.69 0.98
C TYR A 4 -10.80 6.77 0.26
N GLN A 5 -10.97 6.88 -1.07
CA GLN A 5 -10.33 7.93 -1.88
C GLN A 5 -11.00 9.31 -1.71
N ALA A 6 -10.22 10.36 -1.51
CA ALA A 6 -10.72 11.74 -1.47
C ALA A 6 -11.37 12.17 -2.79
N THR A 7 -10.68 11.90 -3.90
CA THR A 7 -11.05 12.40 -5.22
C THR A 7 -11.22 11.26 -6.21
N SER A 8 -12.33 11.25 -6.96
CA SER A 8 -12.56 10.30 -8.06
C SER A 8 -12.47 10.93 -9.46
N TRP A 9 -12.32 12.25 -9.58
CA TRP A 9 -12.51 13.02 -10.83
C TRP A 9 -11.22 13.33 -11.62
N ARG A 10 -10.16 12.49 -11.57
CA ARG A 10 -9.01 12.64 -12.50
C ARG A 10 -8.46 11.29 -12.95
N TRP A 11 -7.88 11.24 -14.16
CA TRP A 11 -7.21 10.06 -14.70
C TRP A 11 -5.96 9.62 -13.91
N SER A 12 -5.55 10.44 -12.92
CA SER A 12 -4.49 10.18 -11.94
C SER A 12 -5.01 9.88 -10.52
N ALA A 13 -6.32 9.62 -10.31
CA ALA A 13 -6.93 9.44 -8.98
C ALA A 13 -6.41 8.25 -8.14
N MET A 14 -5.48 7.44 -8.66
CA MET A 14 -4.71 6.49 -7.86
C MET A 14 -3.44 7.10 -7.25
N THR A 15 -2.80 7.99 -8.00
CA THR A 15 -1.42 8.41 -7.80
C THR A 15 -1.30 9.89 -7.40
N ASN A 16 -2.42 10.61 -7.41
CA ASN A 16 -2.64 11.91 -6.79
C ASN A 16 -3.95 11.85 -6.01
N ASN A 17 -3.90 11.41 -4.74
CA ASN A 17 -5.07 11.28 -3.89
C ASN A 17 -4.71 11.27 -2.39
N THR A 18 -5.70 11.55 -1.54
CA THR A 18 -5.65 11.31 -0.10
C THR A 18 -6.57 10.12 0.22
N TYR A 19 -6.18 9.29 1.20
CA TYR A 19 -6.93 8.12 1.62
C TYR A 19 -7.30 8.22 3.10
N TYR A 20 -8.56 7.96 3.42
CA TYR A 20 -9.13 8.04 4.77
C TYR A 20 -9.56 6.68 5.29
N ASP A 21 -9.50 6.47 6.60
CA ASP A 21 -10.10 5.30 7.26
C ASP A 21 -11.64 5.42 7.40
N ASP A 22 -12.27 4.40 8.00
CA ASP A 22 -13.69 4.42 8.35
C ASP A 22 -14.07 5.51 9.37
N ASN A 23 -13.09 6.14 10.06
CA ASN A 23 -13.26 7.26 10.98
C ASN A 23 -13.03 8.63 10.31
N ASN A 24 -12.85 8.68 8.98
CA ASN A 24 -12.52 9.88 8.21
C ASN A 24 -11.18 10.56 8.61
N ARG A 25 -10.28 9.82 9.27
CA ARG A 25 -8.89 10.22 9.56
C ARG A 25 -8.04 10.00 8.31
N ILE A 26 -7.12 10.91 7.99
CA ILE A 26 -6.19 10.72 6.85
C ILE A 26 -5.18 9.65 7.24
N VAL A 27 -5.13 8.54 6.50
CA VAL A 27 -4.12 7.48 6.71
C VAL A 27 -2.95 7.66 5.76
N TYR A 28 -3.22 7.89 4.46
CA TYR A 28 -2.19 8.06 3.43
C TYR A 28 -2.44 9.27 2.55
N LYS A 29 -1.34 9.84 2.05
CA LYS A 29 -1.33 10.70 0.86
C LYS A 29 -0.46 10.05 -0.20
N VAL A 30 -0.91 10.10 -1.44
CA VAL A 30 -0.21 9.60 -2.61
C VAL A 30 -0.10 10.76 -3.60
N HIS A 31 1.13 11.15 -3.95
CA HIS A 31 1.39 12.28 -4.85
C HIS A 31 2.33 11.90 -5.98
N THR A 32 2.05 12.42 -7.18
CA THR A 32 2.85 12.23 -8.39
C THR A 32 2.86 13.54 -9.17
N PRO A 33 3.96 14.30 -9.21
CA PRO A 33 4.01 15.54 -9.97
C PRO A 33 3.78 15.25 -11.47
N PHE A 34 3.11 16.18 -12.15
CA PHE A 34 2.88 16.09 -13.59
C PHE A 34 4.20 16.33 -14.33
N LYS A 35 4.82 15.26 -14.81
CA LYS A 35 6.00 15.26 -15.68
C LYS A 35 5.75 14.38 -16.90
N PHE A 36 6.36 14.66 -18.04
CA PHE A 36 6.15 13.89 -19.28
C PHE A 36 6.90 12.55 -19.27
N THR A 37 8.13 12.53 -18.75
CA THR A 37 8.95 11.32 -18.55
C THR A 37 9.25 11.09 -17.07
N ASN A 38 9.67 9.86 -16.71
CA ASN A 38 10.15 9.46 -15.37
C ASN A 38 9.30 10.00 -14.21
N ARG A 39 8.02 9.57 -14.15
CA ARG A 39 7.14 9.92 -13.04
C ARG A 39 7.55 9.12 -11.80
N THR A 40 7.65 9.80 -10.66
CA THR A 40 7.78 9.17 -9.34
C THR A 40 6.49 9.41 -8.57
N THR A 41 5.87 8.35 -8.03
CA THR A 41 4.81 8.48 -7.03
C THR A 41 5.45 8.39 -5.64
N THR A 42 5.26 9.39 -4.79
CA THR A 42 5.58 9.34 -3.36
C THR A 42 4.32 8.95 -2.58
N ILE A 43 4.48 8.05 -1.61
CA ILE A 43 3.47 7.62 -0.65
C ILE A 43 3.94 8.04 0.75
N THR A 44 3.10 8.80 1.46
CA THR A 44 3.36 9.20 2.85
C THR A 44 2.21 8.74 3.74
N LYS A 45 2.54 8.18 4.91
CA LYS A 45 1.59 7.78 5.96
C LYS A 45 1.44 8.91 6.98
N THR A 46 0.26 9.10 7.54
CA THR A 46 0.11 9.96 8.73
C THR A 46 0.63 9.18 9.95
N ARG A 47 1.56 9.76 10.72
CA ARG A 47 1.80 9.29 12.10
C ARG A 47 0.69 9.82 12.97
N GLU A 48 0.01 8.92 13.68
CA GLU A 48 -0.84 9.30 14.81
C GLU A 48 0.07 9.83 15.91
N SER A 49 -0.12 11.09 16.31
CA SER A 49 0.66 11.69 17.38
C SER A 49 0.10 11.23 18.72
N GLU A 50 0.83 10.36 19.42
CA GLU A 50 0.45 9.84 20.73
C GLU A 50 0.27 10.98 21.76
N ARG A 51 -0.97 11.42 21.92
CA ARG A 51 -1.40 12.41 22.93
C ARG A 51 -2.75 12.06 23.57
N GLU A 52 -3.10 10.79 23.59
CA GLU A 52 -4.27 10.25 24.31
C GLU A 52 -3.87 9.20 25.37
N HIS A 53 -2.83 9.49 26.19
CA HIS A 53 -2.53 8.68 27.37
C HIS A 53 -1.80 9.43 28.52
N ILE A 54 -2.09 10.71 28.74
CA ILE A 54 -1.66 11.45 29.96
C ILE A 54 -2.88 12.05 30.68
N SER A 55 -3.69 11.17 31.26
CA SER A 55 -4.47 11.42 32.49
C SER A 55 -4.90 10.06 33.07
N ASN A 56 -5.25 10.04 34.36
CA ASN A 56 -5.89 8.89 35.03
C ASN A 56 -5.00 7.64 35.26
N GLN A 57 -3.72 7.84 35.58
CA GLN A 57 -3.03 6.95 36.53
C GLN A 57 -2.53 7.77 37.73
N ALA A 58 -3.36 7.81 38.77
CA ALA A 58 -3.01 8.30 40.09
C ALA A 58 -3.62 7.35 41.12
N ALA A 59 -2.89 7.09 42.21
CA ALA A 59 -3.27 6.20 43.31
C ALA A 59 -3.53 4.72 42.95
N ASN A 60 -2.45 3.92 42.96
CA ASN A 60 -2.45 2.64 43.68
C ASN A 60 -1.02 2.39 44.20
N PRO A 61 -0.79 2.26 45.53
CA PRO A 61 0.55 2.05 46.08
C PRO A 61 1.03 0.61 45.85
N VAL A 62 2.31 0.47 45.51
CA VAL A 62 2.98 -0.82 45.30
C VAL A 62 3.21 -1.52 46.64
N ALA A 63 2.78 -2.78 46.76
CA ALA A 63 3.23 -3.67 47.82
C ALA A 63 4.65 -4.17 47.50
N SER A 64 5.57 -4.15 48.46
CA SER A 64 6.98 -4.46 48.21
C SER A 64 7.27 -5.96 48.16
N ASP A 65 8.00 -6.38 47.13
CA ASP A 65 8.59 -7.72 47.05
C ASP A 65 9.47 -8.05 48.25
N ARG A 66 9.48 -9.34 48.61
CA ARG A 66 10.52 -9.96 49.45
C ARG A 66 11.14 -11.10 48.64
N TYR A 67 12.40 -10.94 48.26
CA TYR A 67 13.24 -12.03 47.75
C TYR A 67 13.71 -12.92 48.90
N GLU A 68 13.67 -14.24 48.70
CA GLU A 68 14.66 -15.18 49.25
C GLU A 68 14.99 -16.22 48.15
N PRO A 69 16.28 -16.56 47.93
CA PRO A 69 16.69 -17.60 46.98
C PRO A 69 17.03 -18.92 47.71
N GLY A 70 16.77 -20.06 47.06
CA GLY A 70 17.19 -21.37 47.56
C GLY A 70 17.03 -22.50 46.53
N GLU A 71 18.15 -23.20 46.29
CA GLU A 71 18.35 -24.64 46.00
C GLU A 71 17.29 -25.36 45.12
N GLU A 72 17.59 -25.83 43.90
CA GLU A 72 18.55 -26.90 43.53
C GLU A 72 18.16 -28.29 44.06
N TYR A 73 17.72 -29.19 43.17
CA TYR A 73 18.04 -30.63 43.13
C TYR A 73 17.49 -31.25 41.81
N ASP A 74 18.07 -32.39 41.38
CA ASP A 74 17.73 -33.16 40.17
C ASP A 74 16.33 -33.86 40.27
N ASP A 75 15.71 -34.45 39.23
CA ASP A 75 16.15 -35.69 38.56
C ASP A 75 15.21 -36.15 37.40
N HIS A 76 15.64 -37.18 36.64
CA HIS A 76 14.96 -38.18 35.77
C HIS A 76 13.48 -37.94 35.29
N THR A 77 13.04 -38.30 34.06
CA THR A 77 13.46 -39.42 33.17
C THR A 77 13.02 -39.28 31.68
N ASP A 78 13.49 -40.20 30.83
CA ASP A 78 13.19 -40.45 29.40
C ASP A 78 11.70 -40.74 29.04
N SER A 79 11.21 -40.36 27.83
CA SER A 79 11.00 -41.32 26.72
C SER A 79 10.30 -40.85 25.41
N SER A 80 10.84 -41.37 24.29
CA SER A 80 10.13 -41.96 23.13
C SER A 80 9.53 -41.14 21.96
N ARG A 81 10.31 -41.12 20.85
CA ARG A 81 10.11 -41.99 19.63
C ARG A 81 9.24 -41.51 18.43
N SER A 82 9.76 -41.79 17.22
CA SER A 82 9.12 -41.75 15.86
C SER A 82 8.90 -40.36 15.22
N LYS A 83 8.97 -40.19 13.88
CA LYS A 83 9.35 -41.12 12.78
C LYS A 83 9.91 -40.33 11.57
N ARG A 84 10.69 -41.01 10.72
CA ARG A 84 11.15 -40.52 9.40
C ARG A 84 9.97 -40.40 8.43
N HIS A 85 10.06 -39.50 7.44
CA HIS A 85 9.79 -39.84 6.04
C HIS A 85 10.68 -39.04 5.07
N LYS A 86 10.77 -39.50 3.82
CA LYS A 86 11.74 -39.09 2.79
C LYS A 86 11.00 -38.89 1.46
N ALA A 87 11.37 -37.87 0.68
CA ALA A 87 10.96 -37.71 -0.71
C ALA A 87 12.12 -37.08 -1.51
N ASP A 88 12.33 -37.54 -2.75
CA ASP A 88 13.52 -37.23 -3.57
C ASP A 88 13.21 -36.29 -4.74
N THR A 89 14.27 -35.73 -5.34
CA THR A 89 14.24 -34.75 -6.44
C THR A 89 13.96 -35.34 -7.84
N LYS A 90 13.27 -34.56 -8.71
CA LYS A 90 13.47 -34.34 -10.18
C LYS A 90 12.45 -33.27 -10.65
N SER A 91 12.74 -32.24 -11.46
CA SER A 91 13.42 -32.10 -12.78
C SER A 91 12.65 -32.73 -13.96
N ALA A 92 12.46 -32.08 -15.13
CA ALA A 92 12.79 -30.71 -15.58
C ALA A 92 12.07 -30.35 -16.92
N THR A 93 12.32 -29.15 -17.49
CA THR A 93 11.97 -28.66 -18.86
C THR A 93 10.47 -28.42 -19.16
N SER A 94 10.00 -27.54 -20.06
CA SER A 94 10.48 -26.31 -20.76
C SER A 94 9.22 -25.46 -21.13
N SER A 95 9.14 -24.36 -21.90
CA SER A 95 10.03 -23.52 -22.74
C SER A 95 9.73 -22.01 -22.45
N ILE A 96 10.61 -21.04 -22.71
CA ILE A 96 10.78 -20.24 -23.96
C ILE A 96 9.51 -20.07 -24.83
N ASP A 97 9.00 -18.83 -24.91
CA ASP A 97 8.93 -18.12 -26.20
C ASP A 97 8.96 -16.59 -26.03
N VAL A 98 9.33 -15.88 -27.09
CA VAL A 98 9.50 -14.41 -27.15
C VAL A 98 8.42 -13.80 -28.04
N ASP A 99 7.90 -12.62 -27.68
CA ASP A 99 7.41 -11.70 -28.71
C ASP A 99 7.61 -10.23 -28.31
N GLU A 100 7.77 -9.39 -29.33
CA GLU A 100 8.14 -7.96 -29.26
C GLU A 100 7.10 -7.11 -30.01
N LYS A 101 7.16 -5.78 -29.87
CA LYS A 101 6.39 -4.80 -30.66
C LYS A 101 4.86 -5.02 -30.75
N ARG A 102 4.15 -4.18 -29.99
CA ARG A 102 3.19 -3.28 -30.65
C ARG A 102 3.34 -1.88 -30.11
N VAL A 103 3.46 -0.92 -31.03
CA VAL A 103 3.65 0.51 -30.74
C VAL A 103 2.30 1.18 -30.61
N SER A 104 2.21 2.07 -29.64
CA SER A 104 1.46 3.33 -29.69
C SER A 104 2.29 4.31 -28.83
N ASP A 105 2.51 5.57 -29.17
CA ASP A 105 1.56 6.61 -29.59
C ASP A 105 0.41 6.72 -28.55
N TRP A 106 -0.02 7.89 -28.09
CA TRP A 106 -0.01 9.20 -28.74
C TRP A 106 0.56 10.30 -27.82
N ALA A 107 1.01 11.38 -28.45
CA ALA A 107 1.05 12.71 -27.84
C ALA A 107 -0.23 13.49 -28.22
N GLU A 108 -0.45 14.67 -27.63
CA GLU A 108 -1.63 15.53 -27.83
C GLU A 108 -2.97 14.87 -27.35
N ASP A 109 -4.05 15.59 -27.07
CA ASP A 109 -4.31 17.04 -27.26
C ASP A 109 -4.11 17.89 -25.99
N VAL A 110 -3.65 19.12 -26.21
CA VAL A 110 -3.85 20.27 -25.31
C VAL A 110 -5.03 21.09 -25.85
N VAL A 111 -5.94 21.51 -24.96
CA VAL A 111 -6.90 22.61 -25.23
C VAL A 111 -6.94 23.54 -24.03
N ASP A 112 -7.08 24.83 -24.31
CA ASP A 112 -6.71 25.92 -23.41
C ASP A 112 -7.64 26.11 -22.20
N ALA A 113 -7.07 26.66 -21.12
CA ALA A 113 -7.80 27.13 -19.94
C ALA A 113 -7.05 28.27 -19.21
N ASP A 114 -6.72 29.31 -19.98
CA ASP A 114 -6.63 30.74 -19.60
C ASP A 114 -5.62 31.22 -18.53
N GLU A 115 -5.24 32.49 -18.64
CA GLU A 115 -4.19 33.15 -17.87
C GLU A 115 -4.77 34.14 -16.83
N SER A 116 -4.33 34.05 -15.58
CA SER A 116 -4.57 35.09 -14.56
C SER A 116 -3.56 34.99 -13.42
N THR A 117 -2.49 35.80 -13.51
CA THR A 117 -1.52 36.05 -12.42
C THR A 117 -1.80 37.44 -11.80
N PRO A 118 -1.20 37.86 -10.67
CA PRO A 118 -2.02 38.29 -9.54
C PRO A 118 -1.99 39.79 -9.25
N GLY A 119 -3.13 40.32 -8.79
CA GLY A 119 -3.18 41.61 -8.11
C GLY A 119 -2.52 41.54 -6.73
N ASN A 120 -1.75 42.58 -6.40
CA ASN A 120 -1.11 42.79 -5.11
C ASN A 120 -2.06 43.53 -4.14
N GLU A 121 -1.94 43.25 -2.83
CA GLU A 121 -1.96 44.34 -1.84
C GLU A 121 -1.37 43.94 -0.47
N SER A 122 -0.95 44.96 0.27
CA SER A 122 -0.29 44.94 1.58
C SER A 122 -0.44 46.37 2.14
N VAL A 123 -0.52 46.67 3.44
CA VAL A 123 -0.08 45.97 4.66
C VAL A 123 -1.08 46.31 5.80
N ASN A 124 -0.89 45.73 6.99
CA ASN A 124 -1.47 46.09 8.30
C ASN A 124 -2.91 45.59 8.57
N GLY A 125 -3.27 45.21 9.81
CA GLY A 125 -2.41 45.09 10.99
C GLY A 125 -3.17 45.16 12.32
N ALA A 126 -3.77 44.05 12.76
CA ALA A 126 -4.36 43.93 14.11
C ALA A 126 -4.28 42.49 14.61
N ALA A 127 -3.70 42.28 15.80
CA ALA A 127 -3.63 40.97 16.44
C ALA A 127 -4.87 40.71 17.29
N SER A 128 -5.85 39.98 16.73
CA SER A 128 -7.06 39.54 17.43
C SER A 128 -7.08 38.01 17.51
N SER A 129 -6.51 37.46 18.59
CA SER A 129 -6.38 36.01 18.80
C SER A 129 -7.69 35.36 19.25
N SER A 130 -8.52 34.92 18.30
CA SER A 130 -9.74 34.15 18.57
C SER A 130 -9.51 32.64 18.41
N SER A 131 -9.56 31.92 19.54
CA SER A 131 -9.75 30.45 19.64
C SER A 131 -9.01 29.57 18.60
N LEU A 132 -7.70 29.38 18.81
CA LEU A 132 -6.95 28.32 18.14
C LEU A 132 -7.48 26.94 18.58
N GLY A 133 -8.27 26.29 17.72
CA GLY A 133 -8.54 24.86 17.85
C GLY A 133 -7.22 24.09 17.73
N SER A 134 -6.86 23.33 18.77
CA SER A 134 -5.54 22.70 18.91
C SER A 134 -5.34 21.48 17.99
N SER A 135 -5.33 21.72 16.67
CA SER A 135 -4.89 20.72 15.71
C SER A 135 -3.36 20.58 15.76
N SER A 136 -2.87 19.54 16.43
CA SER A 136 -1.46 19.13 16.35
C SER A 136 -1.06 18.98 14.88
N PRO A 137 0.10 19.52 14.45
CA PRO A 137 0.52 19.44 13.05
C PRO A 137 0.69 17.96 12.67
N ARG A 138 -0.17 17.47 11.77
CA ARG A 138 -0.17 16.05 11.35
C ARG A 138 1.15 15.72 10.69
N ILE A 139 1.97 14.91 11.37
CA ILE A 139 3.26 14.47 10.87
C ILE A 139 3.02 13.44 9.76
N PHE A 140 3.54 13.71 8.57
CA PHE A 140 3.52 12.77 7.45
C PHE A 140 4.89 12.09 7.35
N GLU A 141 4.92 10.79 7.59
CA GLU A 141 6.09 9.94 7.43
C GLU A 141 6.21 9.45 5.99
N TYR A 142 7.43 9.37 5.48
CA TYR A 142 7.74 8.79 4.19
C TYR A 142 7.57 7.26 4.27
N LEU A 143 6.64 6.70 3.49
CA LEU A 143 6.41 5.25 3.46
C LEU A 143 7.11 4.58 2.27
N ALA A 144 6.95 5.14 1.07
CA ALA A 144 7.55 4.58 -0.14
C ALA A 144 7.59 5.59 -1.30
N GLN A 145 8.40 5.26 -2.32
CA GLN A 145 8.26 5.78 -3.68
C GLN A 145 8.11 4.64 -4.70
N ILE A 146 7.45 4.96 -5.81
CA ILE A 146 7.38 4.13 -7.00
C ILE A 146 7.86 4.97 -8.19
N ASP A 147 9.07 4.69 -8.67
CA ASP A 147 9.62 5.25 -9.92
C ASP A 147 9.04 4.48 -11.11
N TRP A 148 8.16 5.12 -11.88
CA TRP A 148 7.56 4.55 -13.08
C TRP A 148 8.47 4.74 -14.28
N ARG A 149 9.03 3.63 -14.77
CA ARG A 149 9.90 3.61 -15.95
C ARG A 149 9.13 3.00 -17.13
N VAL A 150 9.24 3.62 -18.31
CA VAL A 150 8.51 3.18 -19.52
C VAL A 150 9.26 2.05 -20.23
N PHE A 151 10.58 2.18 -20.34
CA PHE A 151 11.47 1.24 -21.05
C PHE A 151 12.25 0.29 -20.11
N ALA A 152 11.91 0.26 -18.82
CA ALA A 152 12.57 -0.57 -17.82
C ALA A 152 11.56 -1.00 -16.74
N SER A 153 11.97 -1.89 -15.82
CA SER A 153 11.14 -2.15 -14.63
C SER A 153 10.97 -0.87 -13.83
N SER A 154 9.74 -0.60 -13.35
CA SER A 154 9.55 0.33 -12.23
C SER A 154 10.42 -0.08 -11.05
N LYS A 155 10.81 0.87 -10.22
CA LYS A 155 11.46 0.62 -8.93
C LYS A 155 10.59 1.08 -7.77
N PHE A 156 10.65 0.33 -6.68
CA PHE A 156 10.23 0.77 -5.36
C PHE A 156 11.43 1.36 -4.62
N ARG A 157 11.18 2.39 -3.82
CA ARG A 157 12.03 2.78 -2.69
C ARG A 157 11.19 2.64 -1.44
N LEU A 158 11.61 1.84 -0.47
CA LEU A 158 10.86 1.64 0.78
C LEU A 158 11.30 2.67 1.84
N GLY A 159 10.52 2.80 2.92
CA GLY A 159 10.78 3.77 4.01
C GLY A 159 12.08 3.55 4.77
N ASP A 160 12.60 2.32 4.71
CA ASP A 160 13.92 1.90 5.21
C ASP A 160 15.08 2.23 4.23
N GLY A 161 14.78 2.87 3.10
CA GLY A 161 15.76 3.26 2.07
C GLY A 161 16.05 2.18 1.02
N ALA A 162 15.52 0.97 1.14
CA ALA A 162 15.79 -0.11 0.19
C ALA A 162 15.22 0.17 -1.21
N GLU A 163 16.05 0.13 -2.25
CA GLU A 163 15.60 0.10 -3.65
C GLU A 163 15.33 -1.34 -4.11
N ILE A 164 14.13 -1.64 -4.62
CA ILE A 164 13.78 -2.96 -5.17
C ILE A 164 13.11 -2.80 -6.54
N GLU A 165 13.57 -3.52 -7.56
CA GLU A 165 12.92 -3.49 -8.88
C GLU A 165 11.59 -4.28 -8.85
N ALA A 166 10.53 -3.74 -9.45
CA ALA A 166 9.21 -4.37 -9.46
C ALA A 166 9.19 -5.77 -10.13
N LYS A 167 10.13 -6.07 -11.04
CA LYS A 167 10.32 -7.43 -11.60
C LYS A 167 10.98 -8.43 -10.64
N ALA A 168 11.65 -7.95 -9.59
CA ALA A 168 12.27 -8.77 -8.54
C ALA A 168 11.32 -8.89 -7.33
N PHE A 169 10.65 -7.80 -6.96
CA PHE A 169 9.62 -7.79 -5.90
C PHE A 169 8.40 -8.65 -6.27
N PHE A 170 7.96 -8.64 -7.54
CA PHE A 170 6.82 -9.44 -7.98
C PHE A 170 7.20 -10.56 -8.96
N ARG A 171 7.00 -11.81 -8.54
CA ARG A 171 6.87 -12.95 -9.44
C ARG A 171 5.61 -12.79 -10.31
N LYS A 172 5.67 -13.23 -11.57
CA LYS A 172 4.53 -13.21 -12.52
C LYS A 172 3.94 -14.61 -12.65
N GLU A 173 2.68 -14.79 -12.27
CA GLU A 173 2.06 -16.11 -12.12
C GLU A 173 0.61 -16.11 -12.60
N GLY A 174 0.11 -17.25 -13.10
CA GLY A 174 -1.25 -17.37 -13.66
C GLY A 174 -1.53 -16.42 -14.84
N TRP A 175 -2.81 -16.24 -15.18
CA TRP A 175 -3.25 -15.33 -16.25
C TRP A 175 -4.61 -14.69 -15.90
N GLY A 176 -4.83 -13.46 -16.38
CA GLY A 176 -6.11 -12.76 -16.28
C GLY A 176 -6.29 -11.73 -17.41
N PRO A 177 -7.42 -10.99 -17.43
CA PRO A 177 -7.76 -10.06 -18.50
C PRO A 177 -6.68 -9.01 -18.82
N TYR A 178 -5.88 -8.61 -17.83
CA TYR A 178 -4.79 -7.65 -17.99
C TYR A 178 -3.39 -8.31 -17.89
N GLY A 179 -3.31 -9.59 -18.29
CA GLY A 179 -2.10 -10.41 -18.30
C GLY A 179 -1.85 -11.19 -17.00
N ARG A 180 -0.64 -11.76 -16.88
CA ARG A 180 -0.20 -12.51 -15.68
C ARG A 180 -0.43 -11.72 -14.39
N HIS A 181 -0.81 -12.40 -13.30
CA HIS A 181 -0.97 -11.81 -11.97
C HIS A 181 0.40 -11.45 -11.35
N ARG A 182 0.40 -10.88 -10.15
CA ARG A 182 1.63 -10.57 -9.39
C ARG A 182 1.60 -11.30 -8.06
N VAL A 183 2.69 -11.97 -7.70
CA VAL A 183 2.89 -12.61 -6.40
C VAL A 183 4.11 -11.98 -5.75
N PHE A 184 4.02 -11.67 -4.46
CA PHE A 184 5.14 -11.21 -3.64
C PHE A 184 5.14 -11.93 -2.29
N THR A 185 6.27 -11.94 -1.61
CA THR A 185 6.39 -12.36 -0.21
C THR A 185 6.41 -11.11 0.65
N ALA A 186 5.53 -11.03 1.65
CA ALA A 186 5.45 -9.87 2.54
C ALA A 186 6.46 -9.97 3.70
N LYS A 187 6.59 -8.90 4.51
CA LYS A 187 7.49 -8.87 5.68
C LYS A 187 7.21 -9.94 6.75
N ASP A 188 6.06 -10.63 6.69
CA ASP A 188 5.70 -11.76 7.56
C ASP A 188 6.11 -13.14 7.00
N GLY A 189 6.80 -13.18 5.86
CA GLY A 189 7.25 -14.41 5.20
C GLY A 189 6.18 -15.15 4.39
N ARG A 190 4.92 -14.67 4.36
CA ARG A 190 3.84 -15.31 3.59
C ARG A 190 3.78 -14.77 2.16
N GLU A 191 3.38 -15.63 1.22
CA GLU A 191 3.13 -15.20 -0.16
C GLU A 191 1.71 -14.67 -0.35
N TYR A 192 1.59 -13.59 -1.13
CA TYR A 192 0.35 -12.90 -1.43
C TYR A 192 0.21 -12.64 -2.93
N LYS A 193 -0.99 -12.82 -3.46
CA LYS A 193 -1.29 -12.83 -4.90
C LYS A 193 -2.31 -11.77 -5.29
N TRP A 194 -1.86 -10.79 -6.07
CA TRP A 194 -2.67 -9.72 -6.65
C TRP A 194 -3.29 -10.17 -7.99
N TYR A 195 -4.59 -10.42 -7.96
CA TYR A 195 -5.42 -10.76 -9.12
C TYR A 195 -5.82 -9.49 -9.88
N LEU A 196 -5.35 -9.38 -11.12
CA LEU A 196 -5.74 -8.34 -12.08
C LEU A 196 -7.08 -8.70 -12.73
N ARG A 197 -8.20 -8.50 -12.03
CA ARG A 197 -9.55 -8.78 -12.55
C ARG A 197 -10.00 -7.67 -13.52
N LEU A 198 -11.03 -7.95 -14.33
CA LEU A 198 -11.53 -7.02 -15.36
C LEU A 198 -11.97 -5.65 -14.79
N TRP A 199 -12.57 -5.64 -13.60
CA TRP A 199 -13.18 -4.45 -12.99
C TRP A 199 -12.58 -4.02 -11.64
N TYR A 200 -11.64 -4.77 -11.09
CA TYR A 200 -11.04 -4.48 -9.77
C TYR A 200 -9.69 -5.16 -9.59
N SER A 201 -8.94 -4.70 -8.60
CA SER A 201 -7.74 -5.37 -8.09
C SER A 201 -8.08 -6.07 -6.77
N GLU A 202 -7.62 -7.30 -6.59
CA GLU A 202 -7.94 -8.17 -5.45
C GLU A 202 -6.67 -8.87 -4.95
N LEU A 203 -6.49 -8.95 -3.64
CA LEU A 203 -5.37 -9.62 -2.98
C LEU A 203 -5.88 -10.78 -2.13
N ALA A 204 -5.23 -11.94 -2.27
CA ALA A 204 -5.42 -13.08 -1.39
C ALA A 204 -4.07 -13.66 -0.95
N VAL A 205 -4.07 -14.49 0.10
CA VAL A 205 -2.94 -15.37 0.43
C VAL A 205 -2.72 -16.33 -0.75
N ASN A 206 -1.47 -16.59 -1.12
CA ASN A 206 -1.12 -17.52 -2.20
C ASN A 206 -1.15 -19.00 -1.73
N ASN A 207 -2.26 -19.41 -1.14
CA ASN A 207 -2.54 -20.79 -0.72
C ASN A 207 -3.75 -21.36 -1.48
N GLU A 208 -4.04 -22.65 -1.30
CA GLU A 208 -5.16 -23.33 -1.98
C GLU A 208 -6.52 -22.68 -1.67
N GLY A 209 -6.72 -22.32 -0.40
CA GLY A 209 -7.94 -21.67 0.10
C GLY A 209 -8.13 -20.22 -0.37
N LYS A 210 -7.11 -19.57 -0.93
CA LYS A 210 -7.13 -18.20 -1.48
C LYS A 210 -7.80 -17.19 -0.54
N THR A 211 -7.44 -17.25 0.75
CA THR A 211 -8.03 -16.42 1.81
C THR A 211 -7.96 -14.94 1.40
N PRO A 212 -9.09 -14.20 1.36
CA PRO A 212 -9.09 -12.81 0.89
C PRO A 212 -8.41 -11.88 1.90
N VAL A 213 -7.62 -10.94 1.38
CA VAL A 213 -6.73 -10.06 2.15
C VAL A 213 -7.07 -8.59 1.85
N ALA A 214 -7.30 -8.26 0.58
CA ALA A 214 -7.85 -6.95 0.18
C ALA A 214 -8.65 -7.00 -1.12
N LYS A 215 -9.51 -6.00 -1.31
CA LYS A 215 -10.30 -5.82 -2.54
C LYS A 215 -10.53 -4.35 -2.83
N PHE A 216 -10.24 -3.90 -4.05
CA PHE A 216 -10.54 -2.54 -4.47
C PHE A 216 -11.97 -2.44 -5.03
N ASN A 217 -12.86 -1.76 -4.31
CA ASN A 217 -14.23 -1.53 -4.73
C ASN A 217 -14.29 -0.19 -5.49
N HIS A 218 -14.44 -0.26 -6.82
CA HIS A 218 -14.48 0.92 -7.69
C HIS A 218 -15.82 1.68 -7.60
N LYS A 219 -15.79 2.99 -7.86
CA LYS A 219 -17.01 3.79 -8.04
C LYS A 219 -17.72 3.40 -9.34
N SER A 220 -18.99 3.00 -9.26
CA SER A 220 -19.81 2.66 -10.43
C SER A 220 -19.88 3.82 -11.43
N ILE A 221 -19.72 3.50 -12.72
CA ILE A 221 -19.92 4.46 -13.83
C ILE A 221 -21.39 4.91 -13.90
N ARG A 222 -22.33 4.05 -13.49
CA ARG A 222 -23.75 4.39 -13.30
C ARG A 222 -24.05 4.58 -11.80
N GLY A 223 -24.17 5.83 -11.36
CA GLY A 223 -24.80 6.21 -10.08
C GLY A 223 -23.95 7.09 -9.14
N LYS A 224 -24.63 7.73 -8.17
CA LYS A 224 -24.05 8.58 -7.11
C LYS A 224 -23.29 7.78 -6.02
N ARG A 225 -22.58 6.71 -6.38
CA ARG A 225 -21.80 5.93 -5.40
C ARG A 225 -20.65 6.76 -4.83
N PRO A 226 -20.22 6.52 -3.58
CA PRO A 226 -19.04 7.16 -3.00
C PRO A 226 -17.78 6.84 -3.83
N SER A 227 -16.69 7.53 -3.50
CA SER A 227 -15.36 7.29 -4.07
C SER A 227 -14.94 5.81 -3.98
N GLY A 228 -14.02 5.41 -4.86
CA GLY A 228 -13.43 4.08 -4.77
C GLY A 228 -12.72 3.88 -3.44
N TYR A 229 -12.78 2.67 -2.89
CA TYR A 229 -12.13 2.35 -1.63
C TYR A 229 -11.44 0.99 -1.69
N LEU A 230 -10.30 0.89 -1.00
CA LEU A 230 -9.63 -0.38 -0.75
C LEU A 230 -10.20 -0.97 0.54
N GLU A 231 -10.86 -2.12 0.44
CA GLU A 231 -11.32 -2.91 1.57
C GLU A 231 -10.21 -3.87 1.97
N ILE A 232 -9.85 -3.89 3.25
CA ILE A 232 -8.81 -4.74 3.83
C ILE A 232 -9.48 -5.65 4.86
N PHE A 233 -9.36 -6.95 4.64
CA PHE A 233 -9.92 -7.98 5.51
C PHE A 233 -8.94 -8.28 6.66
N PRO A 234 -9.40 -8.85 7.80
CA PRO A 234 -8.54 -9.10 8.97
C PRO A 234 -7.22 -9.86 8.66
N ALA A 235 -7.23 -10.74 7.66
CA ALA A 235 -6.04 -11.45 7.17
C ALA A 235 -4.96 -10.58 6.49
N GLY A 236 -5.15 -9.25 6.41
CA GLY A 236 -4.20 -8.26 5.90
C GLY A 236 -3.95 -7.05 6.81
N GLU A 237 -4.59 -6.98 7.99
CA GLU A 237 -4.49 -5.81 8.87
C GLU A 237 -3.13 -5.69 9.60
N HIS A 238 -2.32 -6.76 9.58
CA HIS A 238 -0.93 -6.77 10.04
C HIS A 238 0.07 -6.21 9.01
N MET A 239 -0.33 -6.00 7.75
CA MET A 239 0.56 -5.65 6.63
C MET A 239 0.08 -4.44 5.80
N VAL A 240 -0.79 -3.60 6.37
CA VAL A 240 -1.54 -2.53 5.66
C VAL A 240 -0.64 -1.62 4.82
N ASP A 241 0.53 -1.22 5.32
CA ASP A 241 1.43 -0.31 4.61
C ASP A 241 2.05 -0.93 3.34
N GLU A 242 2.42 -2.21 3.41
CA GLU A 242 2.98 -2.98 2.28
C GLU A 242 1.88 -3.35 1.28
N LEU A 243 0.72 -3.77 1.79
CA LEU A 243 -0.51 -3.99 1.04
C LEU A 243 -0.93 -2.73 0.27
N PHE A 244 -0.91 -1.56 0.92
CA PHE A 244 -1.26 -0.28 0.29
C PHE A 244 -0.21 0.14 -0.75
N THR A 245 1.07 0.03 -0.45
CA THR A 245 2.17 0.33 -1.38
C THR A 245 2.09 -0.55 -2.64
N THR A 246 1.85 -1.85 -2.48
CA THR A 246 1.66 -2.77 -3.60
C THR A 246 0.34 -2.51 -4.36
N PHE A 247 -0.75 -2.14 -3.67
CA PHE A 247 -2.01 -1.73 -4.31
C PHE A 247 -1.84 -0.54 -5.27
N ILE A 248 -1.09 0.51 -4.89
CA ILE A 248 -0.82 1.65 -5.77
C ILE A 248 -0.08 1.20 -7.06
N TYR A 249 0.86 0.26 -6.94
CA TYR A 249 1.49 -0.38 -8.11
C TYR A 249 0.49 -1.12 -8.99
N ILE A 250 -0.28 -2.01 -8.38
CA ILE A 250 -1.14 -2.98 -9.07
C ILE A 250 -2.30 -2.30 -9.80
N GLU A 251 -2.99 -1.35 -9.17
CA GLU A 251 -4.16 -0.71 -9.77
C GLU A 251 -3.77 0.34 -10.83
N LYS A 252 -2.56 0.91 -10.79
CA LYS A 252 -2.02 1.70 -11.91
C LYS A 252 -1.66 0.77 -13.07
N LEU A 253 -0.91 -0.30 -12.83
CA LEU A 253 -0.57 -1.32 -13.84
C LEU A 253 -1.84 -1.88 -14.53
N ARG A 254 -2.89 -2.17 -13.75
CA ARG A 254 -4.20 -2.61 -14.27
C ARG A 254 -4.80 -1.57 -15.21
N LYS A 255 -4.85 -0.30 -14.79
CA LYS A 255 -5.37 0.82 -15.60
C LYS A 255 -4.53 1.13 -16.84
N GLU A 256 -3.22 0.92 -16.81
CA GLU A 256 -2.35 1.07 -17.98
C GLU A 256 -2.60 -0.04 -19.00
N LYS A 257 -2.79 -1.29 -18.54
CA LYS A 257 -3.19 -2.41 -19.41
C LYS A 257 -4.63 -2.35 -19.89
N GLU A 258 -5.54 -1.74 -19.13
CA GLU A 258 -6.91 -1.45 -19.56
C GLU A 258 -6.94 -0.39 -20.69
N ARG A 259 -6.02 0.59 -20.70
CA ARG A 259 -5.91 1.57 -21.78
C ARG A 259 -5.26 0.97 -23.03
N ALA A 260 -4.19 0.21 -22.87
CA ALA A 260 -3.48 -0.45 -23.99
C ALA A 260 -4.22 -1.67 -24.59
N ALA A 261 -5.50 -1.86 -24.23
CA ALA A 261 -6.39 -2.89 -24.75
C ALA A 261 -7.73 -2.29 -25.25
N LYS A 262 -7.74 -0.98 -25.52
CA LYS A 262 -8.82 -0.21 -26.15
C LYS A 262 -8.27 0.45 -27.40
#